data_AF-A0A154UX79-F1
#
_entry.id   AF-A0A154UX79-F1
#
_cell.length_a   1.000
_cell.length_b   1.000
_cell.length_c   1.000
_cell.angle_alpha   90.00
_cell.angle_beta   90.00
_cell.angle_gamma   90.00
#
_symmetry.space_group_name_H-M   'P 1'
#
loop_
_entity.id
_entity.type
_entity.pdbx_description
1 polymer ?
#
loop_
_entity_poly.entity_id
_entity_poly.type
_entity_poly.pdbx_seq_one_letter_code
_entity_poly.pdbx_strand_id
1 'polypeptide(L)'
;MTPRSLPRAERASVALGSLVVAMGIVAIAGMLLAALAFGSGLDIRIPFVLALDGGVEPSGSPSVSITGSWMGAAVVVVLLALPLSVAAFRRRTASTPR
;
A
#
# COMPACT_ATOMS: atom_id res chain seq x y z
N MET A 1 30.20 13.54 -20.14
CA MET A 1 29.37 13.50 -18.92
C MET A 1 28.75 12.11 -18.84
N THR A 2 29.46 11.15 -18.26
CA THR A 2 29.03 9.75 -18.20
C THR A 2 28.04 9.57 -17.05
N PRO A 3 26.86 8.94 -17.27
CA PRO A 3 25.91 8.69 -16.19
C PRO A 3 26.57 7.74 -15.18
N ARG A 4 26.84 8.23 -13.96
CA ARG A 4 27.30 7.38 -12.86
C ARG A 4 26.16 6.42 -12.52
N SER A 5 26.28 5.19 -12.98
CA SER A 5 25.39 4.10 -12.58
C SER A 5 25.57 3.88 -11.07
N LEU A 6 24.53 4.14 -10.26
CA LEU A 6 24.57 3.82 -8.84
C LEU A 6 24.92 2.33 -8.62
N PRO A 7 25.78 2.00 -7.65
CA PRO A 7 26.10 0.62 -7.31
C PRO A 7 24.82 -0.15 -6.98
N ARG A 8 24.75 -1.43 -7.38
CA ARG A 8 23.54 -2.29 -7.26
C ARG A 8 22.95 -2.29 -5.85
N ALA A 9 23.80 -2.21 -4.83
CA ALA A 9 23.42 -2.17 -3.42
C ALA A 9 22.55 -0.95 -3.07
N GLU A 10 22.88 0.24 -3.58
CA GLU A 10 22.13 1.45 -3.26
C GLU A 10 20.73 1.45 -3.88
N ARG A 11 20.62 0.91 -5.11
CA ARG A 11 19.33 0.72 -5.78
C ARG A 11 18.45 -0.28 -5.02
N ALA A 12 19.05 -1.37 -4.53
CA ALA A 12 18.35 -2.36 -3.73
C ALA A 12 17.80 -1.77 -2.42
N SER A 13 18.60 -0.97 -1.71
CA SER A 13 18.16 -0.30 -0.47
C SER A 13 17.00 0.67 -0.69
N VAL A 14 17.03 1.46 -1.78
CA VAL A 14 15.93 2.38 -2.12
C VAL A 14 14.65 1.61 -2.49
N ALA A 15 14.78 0.51 -3.24
CA ALA A 15 13.64 -0.34 -3.59
C ALA A 15 13.03 -1.01 -2.34
N LEU A 16 13.87 -1.54 -1.44
CA LEU A 16 13.45 -2.11 -0.15
C LEU A 16 12.75 -1.07 0.72
N GLY A 17 13.32 0.12 0.88
CA GLY A 17 12.68 1.20 1.64
C GLY A 17 11.33 1.62 1.05
N SER A 18 11.25 1.72 -0.28
CA SER A 18 9.99 2.05 -0.97
C SER A 18 8.93 0.97 -0.78
N LEU A 19 9.33 -0.31 -0.75
CA LEU A 19 8.45 -1.44 -0.48
C LEU A 19 7.89 -1.39 0.95
N VAL A 20 8.73 -1.12 1.95
CA VAL A 20 8.30 -0.99 3.36
C VAL A 20 7.30 0.15 3.52
N VAL A 21 7.56 1.30 2.90
CA VAL A 21 6.63 2.44 2.93
C VAL A 21 5.31 2.10 2.24
N ALA A 22 5.35 1.46 1.06
CA ALA A 22 4.15 1.04 0.36
C ALA A 22 3.31 0.05 1.18
N MET A 23 3.96 -0.89 1.88
CA MET A 23 3.30 -1.84 2.77
C MET A 23 2.60 -1.13 3.93
N GLY A 24 3.25 -0.13 4.54
CA GLY A 24 2.66 0.70 5.58
C GLY A 24 1.42 1.48 5.09
N ILE A 25 1.48 2.08 3.91
CA ILE A 25 0.34 2.80 3.31
C ILE A 25 -0.85 1.86 3.11
N VAL A 26 -0.61 0.66 2.56
CA VAL A 26 -1.67 -0.34 2.35
C VAL A 26 -2.28 -0.78 3.67
N ALA A 27 -1.48 -1.01 4.71
CA ALA A 27 -1.98 -1.38 6.03
C ALA A 27 -2.88 -0.28 6.65
N ILE A 28 -2.45 0.99 6.58
CA ILE A 28 -3.23 2.13 7.07
C ILE A 28 -4.55 2.26 6.30
N ALA A 29 -4.49 2.20 4.96
CA ALA A 29 -5.68 2.27 4.12
C ALA A 29 -6.67 1.14 4.43
N GLY A 30 -6.17 -0.10 4.62
CA GLY A 30 -6.99 -1.25 5.00
C GLY A 30 -7.67 -1.06 6.37
N MET A 31 -6.94 -0.56 7.37
CA MET A 31 -7.54 -0.27 8.69
C MET A 31 -8.60 0.82 8.62
N LEU A 32 -8.37 1.90 7.86
CA LEU A 32 -9.36 2.96 7.67
C LEU A 32 -10.62 2.45 6.98
N LEU A 33 -10.47 1.59 5.97
CA LEU A 33 -11.59 1.00 5.25
C LEU A 33 -12.39 0.06 6.15
N ALA A 34 -11.72 -0.74 6.98
CA ALA A 34 -12.36 -1.57 7.99
C ALA A 34 -13.13 -0.72 9.01
N ALA A 35 -12.53 0.35 9.53
CA ALA A 35 -13.19 1.26 10.46
C ALA A 35 -14.44 1.92 9.83
N LEU A 36 -14.37 2.31 8.56
CA LEU A 36 -15.51 2.81 7.80
C LEU A 36 -16.62 1.77 7.68
N ALA A 37 -16.30 0.54 7.27
CA ALA A 37 -17.28 -0.54 7.18
C ALA A 37 -17.97 -0.82 8.53
N PHE A 38 -17.20 -0.83 9.63
CA PHE A 38 -17.73 -1.00 10.99
C PHE A 38 -18.68 0.13 11.41
N GLY A 39 -18.31 1.37 11.11
CA GLY A 39 -19.09 2.55 11.55
C GLY A 39 -20.34 2.83 10.71
N SER A 40 -20.38 2.35 9.46
CA SER A 40 -21.44 2.70 8.50
C SER A 40 -22.26 1.52 7.98
N GLY A 41 -21.87 0.27 8.27
CA GLY A 41 -22.53 -0.92 7.72
C GLY A 41 -22.41 -1.00 6.19
N LEU A 42 -21.40 -0.36 5.61
CA LEU A 42 -21.18 -0.33 4.17
C LEU A 42 -20.41 -1.56 3.70
N ASP A 43 -20.91 -2.15 2.62
CA ASP A 43 -20.19 -3.16 1.85
C ASP A 43 -19.15 -2.48 0.95
N ILE A 44 -17.88 -2.71 1.25
CA ILE A 44 -16.77 -2.14 0.47
C ILE A 44 -16.06 -3.29 -0.24
N ARG A 45 -16.15 -3.30 -1.57
CA ARG A 45 -15.51 -4.30 -2.43
C ARG A 45 -14.45 -3.65 -3.31
N ILE A 46 -13.19 -3.96 -3.02
CA ILE A 46 -12.04 -3.73 -3.88
C ILE A 46 -11.77 -5.02 -4.64
N PRO A 47 -12.10 -5.10 -5.94
CA PRO A 47 -11.97 -6.32 -6.71
C PRO A 47 -10.52 -6.83 -6.66
N PHE A 48 -10.38 -8.14 -6.47
CA PHE A 48 -9.12 -8.87 -6.34
C PHE A 48 -8.29 -8.60 -5.08
N VAL A 49 -8.65 -7.63 -4.22
CA VAL A 49 -7.82 -7.19 -3.08
C VAL A 49 -8.54 -7.42 -1.75
N LEU A 50 -9.76 -6.91 -1.61
CA LEU A 50 -10.44 -6.84 -0.32
C LEU A 50 -11.96 -6.74 -0.50
N ALA A 51 -12.71 -7.56 0.22
CA ALA A 51 -14.13 -7.39 0.46
C ALA A 51 -14.35 -7.19 1.96
N LEU A 52 -15.06 -6.13 2.30
CA LEU A 52 -15.52 -5.82 3.65
C LEU A 52 -17.04 -5.86 3.57
N ASP A 53 -17.66 -6.87 4.17
CA ASP A 53 -19.12 -6.95 4.24
C ASP A 53 -19.53 -6.48 5.64
N GLY A 54 -20.27 -5.37 5.70
CA GLY A 54 -20.71 -4.71 6.94
C GLY A 54 -22.04 -5.28 7.40
N GLY A 55 -22.05 -5.99 8.53
CA GLY A 55 -23.23 -6.65 9.07
C GLY A 55 -23.63 -6.12 10.45
N VAL A 56 -24.88 -6.40 10.83
CA VAL A 56 -25.31 -6.29 12.23
C VAL A 56 -25.59 -7.70 12.69
N GLU A 57 -24.82 -8.15 13.69
CA GLU A 57 -24.98 -9.47 14.30
C GLU A 57 -26.38 -9.56 14.93
N PRO A 58 -27.02 -10.74 15.02
CA PRO A 58 -28.37 -10.87 15.59
C PRO A 58 -28.53 -10.36 17.03
N SER A 59 -27.42 -10.20 17.76
CA SER A 59 -27.35 -9.60 19.09
C SER A 59 -27.39 -8.06 19.10
N GLY A 60 -27.44 -7.41 17.94
CA GLY A 60 -27.43 -5.95 17.78
C GLY A 60 -26.03 -5.33 17.72
N SER A 61 -24.97 -6.15 17.82
CA SER A 61 -23.59 -5.68 17.72
C SER A 61 -23.15 -5.50 16.26
N PRO A 62 -22.50 -4.38 15.89
CA PRO A 62 -21.91 -4.23 14.57
C PRO A 62 -20.82 -5.29 14.36
N SER A 63 -20.87 -6.01 13.23
CA SER A 63 -19.84 -6.97 12.83
C SER A 63 -19.38 -6.70 11.39
N VAL A 64 -18.12 -6.97 11.09
CA VAL A 64 -17.57 -6.83 9.73
C VAL A 64 -16.86 -8.11 9.39
N SER A 65 -17.25 -8.70 8.26
CA SER A 65 -16.52 -9.81 7.66
C SER A 65 -15.48 -9.26 6.69
N ILE A 66 -14.21 -9.64 6.90
CA ILE A 66 -13.10 -9.21 6.06
C ILE A 66 -12.63 -10.40 5.23
N THR A 67 -12.92 -10.37 3.94
CA THR A 67 -12.44 -11.38 2.98
C THR A 67 -11.43 -10.74 2.05
N GLY A 68 -10.14 -11.01 2.28
CA GLY A 68 -9.04 -10.42 1.53
C GLY A 68 -8.26 -11.43 0.70
N SER A 69 -7.62 -10.96 -0.37
CA SER A 69 -6.66 -11.73 -1.17
C SER A 69 -5.24 -11.24 -0.90
N TRP A 70 -4.40 -12.12 -0.37
CA TRP A 70 -2.97 -11.86 -0.16
C TRP A 70 -2.24 -11.51 -1.45
N MET A 71 -2.63 -12.14 -2.57
CA MET A 71 -2.03 -11.89 -3.87
C MET A 71 -2.43 -10.51 -4.43
N GLY A 72 -3.68 -10.10 -4.23
CA GLY A 72 -4.14 -8.76 -4.59
C GLY A 72 -3.44 -7.67 -3.79
N ALA A 73 -3.29 -7.88 -2.48
CA ALA A 73 -2.56 -6.96 -1.61
C ALA A 73 -1.09 -6.82 -2.07
N ALA A 74 -0.42 -7.93 -2.40
CA ALA A 74 0.96 -7.90 -2.91
C ALA A 74 1.09 -7.09 -4.21
N VAL A 75 0.15 -7.25 -5.16
CA VAL A 75 0.13 -6.48 -6.40
C VAL A 75 -0.02 -4.98 -6.13
N VAL A 76 -0.92 -4.58 -5.23
CA VAL A 76 -1.12 -3.16 -4.86
C VAL A 76 0.14 -2.58 -4.22
N VAL A 77 0.79 -3.33 -3.33
CA VAL A 77 2.06 -2.90 -2.70
C VAL A 77 3.15 -2.68 -3.75
N VAL A 78 3.31 -3.59 -4.71
CA VAL A 78 4.29 -3.45 -5.79
C VAL A 78 3.97 -2.26 -6.69
N LEU A 79 2.70 -2.07 -7.03
CA LEU A 79 2.23 -0.93 -7.83
C LEU A 79 2.50 0.41 -7.14
N LEU A 80 2.41 0.48 -5.81
CA LEU A 80 2.76 1.68 -5.03
C LEU A 80 4.27 1.86 -4.84
N ALA A 81 5.02 0.76 -4.70
CA ALA A 81 6.47 0.80 -4.50
C ALA A 81 7.23 1.32 -5.75
N LEU A 82 6.71 1.05 -6.95
CA LEU A 82 7.26 1.53 -8.23
C LEU A 82 7.35 3.06 -8.33
N PRO A 83 6.25 3.84 -8.21
CA PRO A 83 6.30 5.30 -8.28
C PRO A 83 7.09 5.91 -7.12
N LEU A 84 7.06 5.32 -5.92
CA LEU A 84 7.89 5.72 -4.78
C LEU A 84 9.39 5.59 -5.11
N SER A 85 9.79 4.47 -5.71
CA SER A 85 11.18 4.24 -6.13
C SER A 85 11.61 5.23 -7.21
N VAL A 86 10.75 5.49 -8.20
CA VAL A 86 11.00 6.48 -9.26
C VAL A 86 11.11 7.89 -8.68
N ALA A 87 10.21 8.28 -7.78
CA ALA A 87 10.23 9.58 -7.14
C ALA A 87 11.48 9.78 -6.27
N ALA A 88 11.89 8.76 -5.51
CA ALA A 88 13.11 8.77 -4.72
C ALA A 88 14.36 8.96 -5.60
N PHE A 89 14.41 8.27 -6.75
CA PHE A 89 15.49 8.43 -7.72
C PHE A 89 15.53 9.84 -8.31
N ARG A 90 14.37 10.38 -8.73
CA ARG A 90 14.27 11.74 -9.29
C ARG A 90 14.71 12.82 -8.30
N ARG A 91 14.34 12.67 -7.02
CA ARG A 91 14.73 13.62 -5.96
C ARG A 91 16.24 13.60 -5.68
N ARG A 92 16.90 12.42 -5.68
CA ARG A 92 18.37 12.35 -5.53
C ARG A 92 19.11 13.04 -6.68
N THR A 93 18.65 12.86 -7.92
CA THR A 93 19.26 13.54 -9.08
C THR A 93 19.09 15.05 -9.04
N ALA A 94 18.03 15.56 -8.40
CA ALA A 94 17.78 17.00 -8.28
C ALA A 94 18.55 17.64 -7.11
N SER A 95 18.88 16.88 -6.07
CA SER A 95 19.54 17.37 -4.85
C SER A 95 21.07 17.30 -4.89
N THR A 96 21.68 17.19 -6.07
CA THR A 96 23.15 17.31 -6.23
C THR A 96 23.44 18.69 -6.82
N PRO A 97 23.66 19.74 -6.00
CA PRO A 97 24.15 21.01 -6.52
C PRO A 97 25.54 20.78 -7.13
N ARG A 98 25.77 21.37 -8.29
CA ARG A 98 27.09 21.46 -8.92
C ARG A 98 28.05 22.28 -8.05
#